data_AF-A0A803JEF8-F1
#
_entry.id   AF-A0A803JEF8-F1
#
_cell.length_a   1.000
_cell.length_b   1.000
_cell.length_c   1.000
_cell.angle_alpha   90.00
_cell.angle_beta   90.00
_cell.angle_gamma   90.00
#
_symmetry.space_group_name_H-M   'P 1'
#
loop_
_entity.id
_entity.type
_entity.pdbx_description
1 polymer ?
#
loop_
_entity_poly.entity_id
_entity_poly.type
_entity_poly.pdbx_seq_one_letter_code
_entity_poly.pdbx_strand_id
1 'polypeptide(L)'
;MLRPPTNMAAFGAAHRLLGHILKNENAACLAKHRWSSSAAAASVPKSNEPNLHVQPDKRKPKTGILMLNMGGPETVDDVHDFLLRLFLDKDLMTLPAQSKLAPFIAKRRTPKIQKQYSKIGGGSPIRKWTEQQGDGMVKLLDELSPATAPHKYYVGFRYVNPLTEAAIEEMERDGVERAIAFTQYPQYSCSTTGSSLNAIYRYYNTKGAQPKMKWSVIDRWPTHPLLIQCFADHIQKELNMFPADKRGDVVILFSAHSLPMSVVNRGDPYPQEVGATVQKVMERLGYSNPYRLVWQSKVGPMPWLGPHTDESIKGLCQRGKKNILLVPIAFTSDHIETLYELDIEYAQVLANECGVENIRRSESLNGNPLFSKCLYQEASEPLVYCEFCATKSEAMMRRICT
;
A
#
# COMPACT_ATOMS: atom_id res chain seq x y z
N MET A 1 45.49 36.64 -35.82
CA MET A 1 45.25 37.06 -37.23
C MET A 1 44.08 36.23 -37.74
N LEU A 2 42.87 36.78 -37.65
CA LEU A 2 42.11 37.44 -38.73
C LEU A 2 41.16 36.47 -39.44
N ARG A 3 39.86 36.61 -39.11
CA ARG A 3 38.68 36.18 -39.90
C ARG A 3 38.51 37.14 -41.14
N PRO A 4 37.35 37.15 -41.82
CA PRO A 4 36.77 36.27 -42.86
C PRO A 4 36.54 37.09 -44.17
N PRO A 5 35.65 36.69 -45.10
CA PRO A 5 34.31 37.35 -45.20
C PRO A 5 33.14 36.35 -45.46
N THR A 6 31.94 36.50 -44.87
CA THR A 6 30.71 37.24 -45.32
C THR A 6 30.08 36.69 -46.63
N ASN A 7 28.75 36.59 -46.83
CA ASN A 7 27.65 37.47 -46.45
C ASN A 7 26.26 36.85 -46.74
N MET A 8 25.24 37.25 -45.95
CA MET A 8 23.85 37.68 -46.31
C MET A 8 22.91 36.78 -47.15
N ALA A 9 21.58 36.82 -47.10
CA ALA A 9 20.50 37.49 -46.32
C ALA A 9 19.15 36.89 -46.86
N ALA A 10 18.18 36.53 -46.03
CA ALA A 10 16.95 37.29 -45.70
C ALA A 10 15.68 37.02 -46.58
N PHE A 11 14.52 37.22 -45.93
CA PHE A 11 13.12 37.31 -46.42
C PHE A 11 12.42 35.99 -46.80
N GLY A 12 11.13 35.78 -46.52
CA GLY A 12 10.08 36.72 -46.13
C GLY A 12 8.79 36.03 -45.63
N ALA A 13 7.82 36.87 -45.33
CA ALA A 13 6.63 36.59 -44.54
C ALA A 13 5.35 36.34 -45.36
N ALA A 14 4.34 35.84 -44.64
CA ALA A 14 2.92 36.25 -44.68
C ALA A 14 1.95 35.73 -45.76
N HIS A 15 0.72 35.51 -45.23
CA HIS A 15 -0.61 35.61 -45.86
C HIS A 15 -1.13 34.40 -46.66
N ARG A 16 -2.43 34.07 -46.72
CA ARG A 16 -3.71 34.34 -46.00
C ARG A 16 -4.81 33.69 -46.88
N LEU A 17 -6.05 33.61 -46.38
CA LEU A 17 -7.33 33.41 -47.11
C LEU A 17 -7.68 31.99 -47.62
N LEU A 18 -8.94 31.54 -47.71
CA LEU A 18 -10.27 31.88 -47.16
C LEU A 18 -11.30 30.90 -47.80
N GLY A 19 -12.48 30.73 -47.18
CA GLY A 19 -13.76 30.38 -47.85
C GLY A 19 -14.37 29.03 -47.44
N HIS A 20 -15.42 28.97 -46.60
CA HIS A 20 -16.88 29.16 -46.88
C HIS A 20 -17.51 27.95 -47.60
N ILE A 21 -18.76 27.48 -47.42
CA ILE A 21 -20.01 27.82 -46.69
C ILE A 21 -20.96 26.60 -46.84
N LEU A 22 -21.93 26.41 -45.92
CA LEU A 22 -23.37 26.08 -46.11
C LEU A 22 -23.91 25.58 -44.74
N LYS A 23 -24.51 26.42 -43.87
CA LYS A 23 -25.93 26.87 -43.82
C LYS A 23 -26.98 25.78 -44.05
N ASN A 24 -27.78 25.50 -43.01
CA ASN A 24 -29.24 25.69 -43.13
C ASN A 24 -29.89 26.00 -41.79
N GLU A 25 -30.73 27.04 -41.80
CA GLU A 25 -31.57 27.55 -40.72
C GLU A 25 -32.95 26.87 -40.78
N ASN A 26 -33.67 26.88 -39.66
CA ASN A 26 -35.07 27.36 -39.68
C ASN A 26 -35.52 27.69 -38.26
N ALA A 27 -35.87 28.97 -38.09
CA ALA A 27 -36.49 29.53 -36.91
C ALA A 27 -37.79 30.23 -37.30
N ALA A 28 -38.63 30.38 -36.26
CA ALA A 28 -39.67 31.39 -36.10
C ALA A 28 -41.09 31.08 -36.60
N CYS A 29 -42.03 31.09 -35.65
CA CYS A 29 -43.14 32.02 -35.73
C CYS A 29 -43.53 32.49 -34.31
N LEU A 30 -43.40 33.80 -34.09
CA LEU A 30 -43.91 34.57 -32.94
C LEU A 30 -44.82 35.64 -33.54
N ALA A 31 -46.01 35.83 -32.96
CA ALA A 31 -46.56 37.13 -32.54
C ALA A 31 -48.09 37.07 -32.37
N LYS A 32 -48.61 37.55 -31.24
CA LYS A 32 -49.22 38.89 -31.11
C LYS A 32 -49.78 39.13 -29.70
N HIS A 33 -49.99 40.41 -29.43
CA HIS A 33 -49.91 41.13 -28.17
C HIS A 33 -51.14 41.12 -27.25
N ARG A 34 -50.83 41.27 -25.95
CA ARG A 34 -51.46 42.07 -24.86
C ARG A 34 -52.94 42.44 -24.93
N TRP A 35 -53.63 42.17 -23.81
CA TRP A 35 -54.41 43.17 -23.05
C TRP A 35 -54.36 42.89 -21.54
N SER A 36 -54.37 43.98 -20.76
CA SER A 36 -54.35 44.01 -19.29
C SER A 36 -55.76 44.23 -18.73
N SER A 37 -56.12 43.53 -17.66
CA SER A 37 -56.34 44.11 -16.31
C SER A 37 -57.32 43.29 -15.45
N SER A 38 -57.02 43.28 -14.14
CA SER A 38 -57.94 43.18 -12.99
C SER A 38 -58.56 41.83 -12.58
N ALA A 39 -57.89 41.18 -11.63
CA ALA A 39 -58.39 40.64 -10.36
C ALA A 39 -59.80 39.99 -10.26
N ALA A 40 -59.81 38.69 -9.92
CA ALA A 40 -60.64 38.14 -8.85
C ALA A 40 -60.02 36.81 -8.36
N ALA A 41 -59.85 36.69 -7.05
CA ALA A 41 -59.23 35.56 -6.38
C ALA A 41 -60.14 34.32 -6.37
N ALA A 42 -59.58 33.16 -6.72
CA ALA A 42 -60.06 31.87 -6.27
C ALA A 42 -58.87 30.91 -6.14
N SER A 43 -58.66 30.45 -4.92
CA SER A 43 -57.55 29.61 -4.45
C SER A 43 -57.61 28.19 -5.04
N VAL A 44 -56.56 27.80 -5.76
CA VAL A 44 -56.26 26.39 -6.08
C VAL A 44 -55.29 25.87 -5.01
N PRO A 45 -55.56 24.73 -4.34
CA PRO A 45 -54.67 24.22 -3.31
C PRO A 45 -53.35 23.78 -3.94
N LYS A 46 -52.24 24.40 -3.49
CA LYS A 46 -50.89 23.93 -3.79
C LYS A 46 -50.70 22.55 -3.16
N SER A 47 -50.46 21.55 -3.99
CA SER A 47 -49.91 20.26 -3.55
C SER A 47 -48.56 20.52 -2.87
N ASN A 48 -48.51 20.26 -1.57
CA ASN A 48 -47.25 20.16 -0.82
C ASN A 48 -46.53 18.90 -1.30
N GLU A 49 -45.64 19.04 -2.29
CA GLU A 49 -44.55 18.07 -2.44
C GLU A 49 -43.49 18.39 -1.39
N PRO A 50 -43.20 17.47 -0.44
CA PRO A 50 -42.06 17.65 0.43
C PRO A 50 -40.80 17.51 -0.43
N ASN A 51 -40.07 18.61 -0.55
CA ASN A 51 -38.71 18.67 -1.09
C ASN A 51 -37.79 17.89 -0.12
N LEU A 52 -37.83 16.56 -0.22
CA LEU A 52 -36.93 15.65 0.48
C LEU A 52 -35.56 15.75 -0.19
N HIS A 53 -34.80 16.77 0.22
CA HIS A 53 -33.36 16.64 0.25
C HIS A 53 -33.04 15.46 1.18
N VAL A 54 -32.92 14.27 0.59
CA VAL A 54 -32.38 13.09 1.25
C VAL A 54 -30.92 13.41 1.55
N GLN A 55 -30.69 13.95 2.75
CA GLN A 55 -29.40 13.78 3.44
C GLN A 55 -29.08 12.28 3.34
N PRO A 56 -27.89 11.87 2.87
CA PRO A 56 -27.54 10.46 2.89
C PRO A 56 -27.67 9.99 4.33
N ASP A 57 -28.69 9.18 4.56
CA ASP A 57 -29.01 8.60 5.85
C ASP A 57 -27.71 7.98 6.37
N LYS A 58 -27.22 8.42 7.55
CA LYS A 58 -25.99 7.87 8.17
C LYS A 58 -26.28 6.43 8.62
N ARG A 59 -26.40 5.53 7.65
CA ARG A 59 -26.59 4.10 7.87
C ARG A 59 -25.35 3.58 8.59
N LYS A 60 -25.58 2.84 9.68
CA LYS A 60 -24.50 2.19 10.42
C LYS A 60 -23.75 1.23 9.48
N PRO A 61 -22.42 1.14 9.57
CA PRO A 61 -21.66 0.23 8.72
C PRO A 61 -22.04 -1.22 9.06
N LYS A 62 -22.42 -1.99 8.05
CA LYS A 62 -22.76 -3.40 8.21
C LYS A 62 -21.51 -4.26 8.26
N THR A 63 -20.55 -3.97 7.37
CA THR A 63 -19.28 -4.71 7.27
C THR A 63 -18.10 -3.79 7.51
N GLY A 64 -17.29 -4.13 8.52
CA GLY A 64 -16.04 -3.44 8.83
C GLY A 64 -14.84 -4.22 8.29
N ILE A 65 -13.94 -3.53 7.60
CA ILE A 65 -12.69 -4.10 7.09
C ILE A 65 -11.53 -3.53 7.90
N LEU A 66 -10.97 -4.32 8.80
CA LEU A 66 -9.80 -3.96 9.59
C LEU A 66 -8.53 -4.23 8.78
N MET A 67 -7.94 -3.17 8.22
CA MET A 67 -6.71 -3.21 7.43
C MET A 67 -5.50 -3.27 8.38
N LEU A 68 -4.88 -4.44 8.46
CA LEU A 68 -3.79 -4.72 9.41
C LEU A 68 -2.42 -4.50 8.77
N ASN A 69 -1.60 -3.68 9.41
CA ASN A 69 -0.19 -3.49 9.05
C ASN A 69 0.61 -3.11 10.30
N MET A 70 1.94 -3.18 10.27
CA MET A 70 2.77 -2.69 11.38
C MET A 70 2.61 -1.18 11.60
N GLY A 71 2.34 -0.44 10.51
CA GLY A 71 2.30 1.01 10.49
C GLY A 71 3.70 1.63 10.51
N GLY A 72 3.75 2.95 10.63
CA GLY A 72 5.00 3.69 10.73
C GLY A 72 4.76 5.07 11.35
N PRO A 73 5.79 5.66 11.97
CA PRO A 73 5.68 6.95 12.63
C PRO A 73 5.31 8.03 11.62
N GLU A 74 4.20 8.73 11.85
CA GLU A 74 3.70 9.79 10.96
C GLU A 74 4.60 11.03 10.99
N THR A 75 5.22 11.27 12.15
CA THR A 75 6.24 12.30 12.35
C THR A 75 7.51 11.73 12.98
N VAL A 76 8.61 12.47 12.91
CA VAL A 76 9.86 12.09 13.59
C VAL A 76 9.71 11.96 15.11
N ASP A 77 8.75 12.65 15.72
CA ASP A 77 8.53 12.59 17.17
C ASP A 77 7.88 11.27 17.60
N ASP A 78 7.11 10.65 16.71
CA ASP A 78 6.45 9.35 16.94
C ASP A 78 7.43 8.15 16.93
N VAL A 79 8.67 8.37 16.48
CA VAL A 79 9.67 7.30 16.28
C VAL A 79 9.97 6.53 17.57
N HIS A 80 10.05 7.22 18.70
CA HIS A 80 10.35 6.56 19.97
C HIS A 80 9.26 5.54 20.34
N ASP A 81 8.00 5.95 20.27
CA ASP A 81 6.88 5.12 20.67
C ASP A 81 6.63 3.97 19.68
N PHE A 82 6.85 4.23 18.38
CA PHE A 82 6.90 3.18 17.36
C PHE A 82 7.92 2.09 17.71
N LEU A 83 9.18 2.48 17.95
CA LEU A 83 10.24 1.54 18.29
C LEU A 83 9.97 0.82 19.63
N LEU A 84 9.43 1.54 20.61
CA LEU A 84 9.09 0.96 21.92
C LEU A 84 8.08 -0.17 21.76
N ARG A 85 6.97 0.05 21.04
CA ARG A 85 5.95 -0.99 20.81
C ARG A 85 6.52 -2.16 19.99
N LEU A 86 7.32 -1.87 18.98
CA LEU A 86 8.00 -2.88 18.15
C LEU A 86 8.90 -3.80 18.99
N PHE A 87 9.77 -3.22 19.84
CA PHE A 87 10.68 -4.03 20.67
C PHE A 87 9.97 -4.72 21.85
N LEU A 88 8.79 -4.26 22.27
CA LEU A 88 7.98 -4.94 23.28
C LEU A 88 7.18 -6.12 22.73
N ASP A 89 7.08 -6.24 21.41
CA ASP A 89 6.28 -7.28 20.77
C ASP A 89 6.99 -8.65 20.79
N LYS A 90 6.42 -9.56 21.59
CA LYS A 90 6.92 -10.93 21.74
C LYS A 90 6.62 -11.83 20.54
N ASP A 91 5.67 -11.45 19.68
CA ASP A 91 5.39 -12.20 18.44
C ASP A 91 6.42 -11.91 17.36
N LEU A 92 6.95 -10.69 17.35
CA LEU A 92 8.00 -10.26 16.43
C LEU A 92 9.37 -10.79 16.86
N MET A 93 9.74 -10.57 18.13
CA MET A 93 11.02 -11.02 18.66
C MET A 93 10.96 -11.29 20.16
N THR A 94 11.74 -12.27 20.61
CA THR A 94 11.89 -12.60 22.04
C THR A 94 13.25 -12.13 22.54
N LEU A 95 13.24 -11.17 23.47
CA LEU A 95 14.47 -10.63 24.09
C LEU A 95 14.54 -11.01 25.58
N PRO A 96 15.75 -11.23 26.13
CA PRO A 96 15.91 -11.40 27.58
C PRO A 96 15.48 -10.12 28.31
N ALA A 97 14.69 -10.26 29.37
CA ALA A 97 14.14 -9.14 30.15
C ALA A 97 13.51 -8.03 29.27
N GLN A 98 12.73 -8.43 28.25
CA GLN A 98 12.19 -7.55 27.20
C GLN A 98 11.49 -6.29 27.71
N SER A 99 10.78 -6.34 28.84
CA SER A 99 10.14 -5.15 29.44
C SER A 99 11.11 -4.07 29.88
N LYS A 100 12.37 -4.42 30.18
CA LYS A 100 13.45 -3.49 30.53
C LYS A 100 14.34 -3.18 29.32
N LEU A 101 14.62 -4.19 28.50
CA LEU A 101 15.54 -4.05 27.38
C LEU A 101 14.91 -3.29 26.20
N ALA A 102 13.62 -3.48 25.93
CA ALA A 102 12.93 -2.81 24.84
C ALA A 102 12.93 -1.27 24.97
N PRO A 103 12.55 -0.67 26.13
CA PRO A 103 12.66 0.79 26.31
C PRO A 103 14.08 1.32 26.13
N PHE A 104 15.09 0.59 26.61
CA PHE A 104 16.49 0.98 26.45
C PHE A 104 16.92 0.96 24.97
N ILE A 105 16.61 -0.12 24.24
CA ILE A 105 16.94 -0.23 22.82
C ILE A 105 16.20 0.83 22.00
N ALA A 106 14.90 1.05 22.28
CA ALA A 106 14.10 2.07 21.62
C ALA A 106 14.76 3.45 21.77
N LYS A 107 14.98 3.90 23.01
CA LYS A 107 15.65 5.18 23.31
C LYS A 107 17.02 5.32 22.63
N ARG A 108 17.83 4.26 22.63
CA ARG A 108 19.15 4.26 21.99
C ARG A 108 19.06 4.37 20.47
N ARG A 109 18.07 3.75 19.84
CA ARG A 109 17.91 3.71 18.38
C ARG A 109 17.14 4.92 17.84
N THR A 110 16.26 5.54 18.62
CA THR A 110 15.43 6.68 18.19
C THR A 110 16.21 7.75 17.41
N PRO A 111 17.36 8.27 17.87
CA PRO A 111 18.04 9.35 17.13
C PRO A 111 18.52 8.94 15.74
N LYS A 112 18.92 7.66 15.57
CA LYS A 112 19.31 7.14 14.25
C LYS A 112 18.10 7.05 13.33
N ILE A 113 17.00 6.47 13.81
CA ILE A 113 15.79 6.26 13.02
C ILE A 113 15.10 7.58 12.69
N GLN A 114 15.09 8.55 13.61
CA GLN A 114 14.62 9.92 13.34
C GLN A 114 15.35 10.56 12.16
N LYS A 115 16.69 10.46 12.12
CA LYS A 115 17.48 10.99 10.99
C LYS A 115 17.13 10.32 9.67
N GLN A 116 16.79 9.03 9.68
CA GLN A 116 16.34 8.32 8.48
C GLN A 116 14.98 8.84 8.01
N TYR A 117 14.01 8.97 8.92
CA TYR A 117 12.70 9.56 8.61
C TYR A 117 12.80 11.01 8.14
N SER A 118 13.67 11.83 8.74
CA SER A 118 13.91 13.21 8.30
C SER A 118 14.38 13.29 6.84
N LYS A 119 15.20 12.33 6.39
CA LYS A 119 15.73 12.30 5.03
C LYS A 119 14.68 11.93 3.96
N ILE A 120 13.57 11.33 4.37
CA ILE A 120 12.49 10.89 3.46
C ILE A 120 11.23 11.77 3.56
N GLY A 121 11.34 12.95 4.19
CA GLY A 121 10.23 13.90 4.31
C GLY A 121 9.64 14.06 5.71
N GLY A 122 10.23 13.44 6.74
CA GLY A 122 9.88 13.66 8.14
C GLY A 122 8.93 12.64 8.77
N GLY A 123 8.55 11.58 8.05
CA GLY A 123 7.64 10.56 8.55
C GLY A 123 7.34 9.47 7.51
N SER A 124 6.60 8.45 7.92
CA SER A 124 6.15 7.36 7.06
C SER A 124 4.85 7.74 6.32
N PRO A 125 4.77 7.56 5.00
CA PRO A 125 3.55 7.83 4.24
C PRO A 125 2.53 6.68 4.31
N ILE A 126 2.81 5.61 5.07
CA ILE A 126 1.99 4.40 5.10
C ILE A 126 0.53 4.66 5.45
N ARG A 127 0.26 5.55 6.42
CA ARG A 127 -1.11 5.90 6.84
C ARG A 127 -1.91 6.51 5.69
N LYS A 128 -1.35 7.54 5.06
CA LYS A 128 -1.93 8.21 3.89
C LYS A 128 -2.28 7.20 2.79
N TRP A 129 -1.34 6.30 2.46
CA TRP A 129 -1.58 5.31 1.41
C TRP A 129 -2.63 4.27 1.81
N THR A 130 -2.61 3.83 3.07
CA THR A 130 -3.59 2.86 3.58
C THR A 130 -5.00 3.45 3.56
N GLU A 131 -5.17 4.70 3.97
CA GLU A 131 -6.45 5.40 3.94
C GLU A 131 -6.94 5.58 2.49
N GLN A 132 -6.08 6.04 1.57
CA GLN A 132 -6.44 6.17 0.15
C GLN A 132 -6.84 4.82 -0.49
N GLN A 133 -6.13 3.74 -0.14
CA GLN A 133 -6.44 2.39 -0.61
C GLN A 133 -7.76 1.90 -0.02
N GLY A 134 -8.00 2.15 1.28
CA GLY A 134 -9.23 1.84 1.99
C GLY A 134 -10.45 2.54 1.40
N ASP A 135 -10.32 3.84 1.09
CA ASP A 135 -11.36 4.62 0.39
C ASP A 135 -11.71 3.99 -0.96
N GLY A 136 -10.69 3.69 -1.77
CA GLY A 136 -10.89 3.07 -3.08
C GLY A 136 -11.54 1.69 -3.00
N MET A 137 -11.14 0.88 -2.01
CA MET A 137 -11.70 -0.45 -1.75
C MET A 137 -13.17 -0.36 -1.30
N VAL A 138 -13.49 0.50 -0.32
CA VAL A 138 -14.86 0.66 0.20
C VAL A 138 -15.80 1.14 -0.89
N LYS A 139 -15.37 2.11 -1.70
CA LYS A 139 -16.18 2.59 -2.83
C LYS A 139 -16.57 1.44 -3.77
N LEU A 140 -15.61 0.59 -4.14
CA LEU A 140 -15.86 -0.57 -5.00
C LEU A 140 -16.73 -1.64 -4.31
N LEU A 141 -16.52 -1.89 -3.01
CA LEU A 141 -17.31 -2.84 -2.24
C LEU A 141 -18.78 -2.42 -2.11
N ASP A 142 -19.05 -1.13 -1.87
CA ASP A 142 -20.41 -0.61 -1.78
C ASP A 142 -21.15 -0.67 -3.13
N GLU A 143 -20.44 -0.40 -4.23
CA GLU A 143 -21.00 -0.47 -5.59
C GLU A 143 -21.25 -1.92 -6.03
N LEU A 144 -20.34 -2.84 -5.73
CA LEU A 144 -20.33 -4.19 -6.31
C LEU A 144 -20.84 -5.30 -5.37
N SER A 145 -20.87 -5.05 -4.05
CA SER A 145 -21.34 -5.99 -3.02
C SER A 145 -22.43 -5.37 -2.13
N PRO A 146 -23.57 -4.92 -2.70
CA PRO A 146 -24.60 -4.18 -1.95
C PRO A 146 -25.24 -5.00 -0.81
N ALA A 147 -25.17 -6.33 -0.85
CA ALA A 147 -25.70 -7.20 0.20
C ALA A 147 -24.96 -7.06 1.55
N THR A 148 -23.69 -6.65 1.53
CA THR A 148 -22.84 -6.46 2.72
C THR A 148 -22.53 -4.99 3.02
N ALA A 149 -23.04 -4.08 2.19
CA ALA A 149 -22.97 -2.63 2.38
C ALA A 149 -23.89 -2.16 3.54
N PRO A 150 -23.62 -0.99 4.16
CA PRO A 150 -22.46 -0.12 3.94
C PRO A 150 -21.17 -0.73 4.48
N HIS A 151 -20.08 -0.64 3.72
CA HIS A 151 -18.75 -1.03 4.15
C HIS A 151 -18.03 0.15 4.81
N LYS A 152 -17.17 -0.13 5.78
CA LYS A 152 -16.24 0.86 6.34
C LYS A 152 -14.88 0.21 6.57
N TYR A 153 -13.80 0.84 6.12
CA TYR A 153 -12.46 0.39 6.46
C TYR A 153 -12.04 1.00 7.80
N TYR A 154 -11.15 0.29 8.50
CA TYR A 154 -10.53 0.71 9.75
C TYR A 154 -9.05 0.42 9.64
N VAL A 155 -8.21 1.40 9.92
CA VAL A 155 -6.75 1.18 9.97
C VAL A 155 -6.40 0.58 11.32
N GLY A 156 -5.76 -0.59 11.32
CA GLY A 156 -5.33 -1.28 12.54
C GLY A 156 -3.83 -1.46 12.55
N PHE A 157 -3.09 -0.45 12.96
CA PHE A 157 -1.63 -0.52 13.03
C PHE A 157 -1.11 -1.21 14.29
N ARG A 158 -0.04 -2.00 14.15
CA ARG A 158 0.50 -2.77 15.27
C ARG A 158 1.32 -1.92 16.24
N TYR A 159 2.03 -0.90 15.75
CA TYR A 159 3.03 -0.16 16.54
C TYR A 159 2.83 1.37 16.59
N VAL A 160 1.88 1.91 15.83
CA VAL A 160 1.52 3.34 15.82
C VAL A 160 0.00 3.52 15.81
N ASN A 161 -0.46 4.74 16.05
CA ASN A 161 -1.89 5.05 15.97
C ASN A 161 -2.38 5.16 14.51
N PRO A 162 -3.64 4.79 14.23
CA PRO A 162 -4.57 4.09 15.12
C PRO A 162 -4.12 2.64 15.38
N LEU A 163 -4.00 2.27 16.66
CA LEU A 163 -3.59 0.92 17.05
C LEU A 163 -4.69 -0.10 16.74
N THR A 164 -4.30 -1.36 16.53
CA THR A 164 -5.24 -2.48 16.32
C THR A 164 -6.35 -2.50 17.37
N GLU A 165 -6.02 -2.32 18.66
CA GLU A 165 -6.98 -2.29 19.76
C GLU A 165 -7.96 -1.12 19.66
N ALA A 166 -7.46 0.07 19.29
CA ALA A 166 -8.29 1.27 19.12
C ALA A 166 -9.27 1.12 17.94
N ALA A 167 -8.81 0.49 16.85
CA ALA A 167 -9.65 0.19 15.69
C ALA A 167 -10.76 -0.82 16.04
N ILE A 168 -10.45 -1.87 16.80
CA ILE A 168 -11.47 -2.82 17.29
C ILE A 168 -12.50 -2.11 18.18
N GLU A 169 -12.04 -1.22 19.08
CA GLU A 169 -12.94 -0.42 19.93
C GLU A 169 -13.83 0.53 19.10
N GLU A 170 -13.35 1.07 18.00
CA GLU A 170 -14.17 1.84 17.06
C GLU A 170 -15.20 0.96 16.33
N MET A 171 -14.78 -0.19 15.80
CA MET A 171 -15.69 -1.14 15.12
C MET A 171 -16.82 -1.61 16.05
N GLU A 172 -16.49 -1.90 17.31
CA GLU A 172 -17.47 -2.29 18.34
C GLU A 172 -18.46 -1.15 18.66
N ARG A 173 -17.98 0.11 18.72
CA ARG A 173 -18.84 1.28 18.94
C ARG A 173 -19.75 1.58 17.75
N ASP A 174 -19.25 1.36 16.54
CA ASP A 174 -20.01 1.55 15.30
C ASP A 174 -21.11 0.49 15.12
N GLY A 175 -21.03 -0.62 15.87
CA GLY A 175 -22.02 -1.70 15.84
C GLY A 175 -21.95 -2.54 14.56
N VAL A 176 -20.73 -2.73 14.04
CA VAL A 176 -20.46 -3.54 12.85
C VAL A 176 -20.97 -4.97 13.05
N GLU A 177 -21.73 -5.51 12.08
CA GLU A 177 -22.23 -6.89 12.15
C GLU A 177 -21.16 -7.91 11.75
N ARG A 178 -20.39 -7.60 10.70
CA ARG A 178 -19.33 -8.44 10.14
C ARG A 178 -17.99 -7.72 10.13
N ALA A 179 -16.96 -8.35 10.70
CA ALA A 179 -15.60 -7.85 10.69
C ALA A 179 -14.68 -8.74 9.85
N ILE A 180 -13.84 -8.10 9.04
CA ILE A 180 -12.79 -8.77 8.25
C ILE A 180 -11.45 -8.28 8.76
N ALA A 181 -10.65 -9.16 9.35
CA ALA A 181 -9.23 -8.90 9.62
C ALA A 181 -8.47 -9.10 8.30
N PHE A 182 -8.18 -8.00 7.60
CA PHE A 182 -7.54 -8.03 6.29
C PHE A 182 -6.09 -7.60 6.41
N THR A 183 -5.18 -8.57 6.37
CA THR A 183 -3.75 -8.27 6.33
C THR A 183 -3.37 -7.47 5.09
N GLN A 184 -2.56 -6.42 5.26
CA GLN A 184 -1.99 -5.66 4.16
C GLN A 184 -0.63 -6.22 3.70
N TYR A 185 -0.23 -7.38 4.24
CA TYR A 185 0.92 -8.16 3.80
C TYR A 185 0.44 -9.28 2.85
N PRO A 186 0.76 -9.24 1.55
CA PRO A 186 0.37 -10.33 0.66
C PRO A 186 0.97 -11.67 1.07
N GLN A 187 2.18 -11.67 1.62
CA GLN A 187 2.88 -12.85 2.09
C GLN A 187 2.79 -12.95 3.62
N TYR A 188 2.31 -14.08 4.13
CA TYR A 188 2.18 -14.32 5.56
C TYR A 188 3.55 -14.51 6.21
N SER A 189 3.79 -13.80 7.32
CA SER A 189 4.81 -14.18 8.30
C SER A 189 4.20 -14.18 9.70
N CYS A 190 4.71 -15.06 10.57
CA CYS A 190 4.32 -15.05 11.98
C CYS A 190 4.70 -13.72 12.66
N SER A 191 5.74 -13.05 12.16
CA SER A 191 6.24 -11.78 12.69
C SER A 191 5.43 -10.55 12.24
N THR A 192 4.58 -10.67 11.22
CA THR A 192 3.77 -9.57 10.64
C THR A 192 2.27 -9.84 10.80
N THR A 193 1.67 -10.59 9.87
CA THR A 193 0.26 -10.98 9.94
C THR A 193 -0.03 -11.74 11.23
N GLY A 194 0.84 -12.70 11.60
CA GLY A 194 0.67 -13.47 12.84
C GLY A 194 0.61 -12.60 14.09
N SER A 195 1.52 -11.62 14.23
CA SER A 195 1.49 -10.65 15.33
C SER A 195 0.19 -9.82 15.35
N SER A 196 -0.28 -9.39 14.17
CA SER A 196 -1.51 -8.59 14.04
C SER A 196 -2.76 -9.38 14.44
N LEU A 197 -2.85 -10.65 14.01
CA LEU A 197 -3.95 -11.54 14.40
C LEU A 197 -3.89 -11.91 15.89
N ASN A 198 -2.68 -12.12 16.44
CA ASN A 198 -2.48 -12.32 17.87
C ASN A 198 -2.92 -11.08 18.69
N ALA A 199 -2.75 -9.87 18.17
CA ALA A 199 -3.21 -8.65 18.82
C ALA A 199 -4.76 -8.61 18.95
N ILE A 200 -5.49 -9.00 17.89
CA ILE A 200 -6.96 -9.13 17.93
C ILE A 200 -7.37 -10.15 18.99
N TYR A 201 -6.73 -11.33 19.01
CA TYR A 201 -7.02 -12.35 20.01
C TYR A 201 -6.75 -11.85 21.44
N ARG A 202 -5.57 -11.25 21.68
CA ARG A 202 -5.19 -10.73 23.00
C ARG A 202 -6.14 -9.65 23.47
N TYR A 203 -6.61 -8.77 22.58
CA TYR A 203 -7.58 -7.74 22.92
C TYR A 203 -8.83 -8.33 23.61
N TYR A 204 -9.49 -9.29 22.97
CA TYR A 204 -10.69 -9.93 23.53
C TYR A 204 -10.38 -10.76 24.79
N ASN A 205 -9.25 -11.50 24.76
CA ASN A 205 -8.84 -12.31 25.91
C ASN A 205 -8.54 -11.46 27.15
N THR A 206 -7.87 -10.30 26.99
CA THR A 206 -7.57 -9.38 28.09
C THR A 206 -8.81 -8.67 28.60
N LYS A 207 -9.78 -8.32 27.73
CA LYS A 207 -11.07 -7.73 28.15
C LYS A 207 -12.00 -8.77 28.81
N GLY A 208 -11.77 -10.07 28.61
CA GLY A 208 -12.65 -11.13 29.09
C GLY A 208 -14.03 -11.12 28.42
N ALA A 209 -14.12 -10.56 27.21
CA ALA A 209 -15.38 -10.36 26.48
C ALA A 209 -15.37 -11.13 25.16
N GLN A 210 -16.54 -11.62 24.74
CA GLN A 210 -16.72 -12.16 23.40
C GLN A 210 -16.90 -11.02 22.39
N PRO A 211 -16.42 -11.18 21.14
CA PRO A 211 -16.71 -10.24 20.06
C PRO A 211 -18.22 -10.05 19.86
N LYS A 212 -18.66 -8.79 19.66
CA LYS A 212 -20.06 -8.50 19.29
C LYS A 212 -20.30 -8.55 17.78
N MET A 213 -19.22 -8.69 17.01
CA MET A 213 -19.19 -8.77 15.55
C MET A 213 -18.68 -10.15 15.09
N LYS A 214 -19.14 -10.59 13.92
CA LYS A 214 -18.70 -11.87 13.32
C LYS A 214 -17.38 -11.67 12.57
N TRP A 215 -16.30 -12.25 13.09
CA TRP A 215 -14.98 -12.14 12.49
C TRP A 215 -14.74 -13.16 11.37
N SER A 216 -14.00 -12.72 10.37
CA SER A 216 -13.37 -13.52 9.32
C SER A 216 -11.99 -12.94 9.02
N VAL A 217 -11.13 -13.71 8.39
CA VAL A 217 -9.72 -13.33 8.18
C VAL A 217 -9.33 -13.51 6.73
N ILE A 218 -8.60 -12.54 6.19
CA ILE A 218 -7.78 -12.67 4.98
C ILE A 218 -6.33 -12.55 5.48
N ASP A 219 -5.65 -13.68 5.62
CA ASP A 219 -4.32 -13.78 6.25
C ASP A 219 -3.17 -13.79 5.24
N ARG A 220 -3.45 -14.04 3.96
CA ARG A 220 -2.46 -14.03 2.87
C ARG A 220 -3.12 -13.97 1.50
N TRP A 221 -2.40 -13.44 0.53
CA TRP A 221 -2.85 -13.27 -0.86
C TRP A 221 -1.65 -13.08 -1.82
N PRO A 222 -0.61 -13.95 -1.76
CA PRO A 222 0.68 -13.70 -2.38
C PRO A 222 0.67 -13.76 -3.90
N THR A 223 -0.32 -14.43 -4.49
CA THR A 223 -0.39 -14.69 -5.94
C THR A 223 -1.66 -14.14 -6.59
N HIS A 224 -2.35 -13.20 -5.92
CA HIS A 224 -3.55 -12.59 -6.47
C HIS A 224 -3.26 -11.97 -7.85
N PRO A 225 -4.03 -12.29 -8.92
CA PRO A 225 -3.70 -11.89 -10.28
C PRO A 225 -3.50 -10.38 -10.46
N LEU A 226 -4.31 -9.55 -9.78
CA LEU A 226 -4.16 -8.09 -9.87
C LEU A 226 -2.94 -7.55 -9.10
N LEU A 227 -2.52 -8.22 -8.02
CA LEU A 227 -1.27 -7.87 -7.33
C LEU A 227 -0.08 -8.11 -8.27
N ILE A 228 -0.05 -9.27 -8.91
CA ILE A 228 0.98 -9.66 -9.87
C ILE A 228 1.00 -8.70 -11.07
N GLN A 229 -0.19 -8.31 -11.57
CA GLN A 229 -0.32 -7.32 -12.63
C GLN A 229 0.27 -5.97 -12.23
N CYS A 230 -0.06 -5.45 -11.02
CA CYS A 230 0.49 -4.18 -10.54
C CYS A 230 2.03 -4.20 -10.48
N PHE A 231 2.62 -5.28 -9.95
CA PHE A 231 4.08 -5.40 -9.93
C PHE A 231 4.68 -5.46 -11.33
N ALA A 232 4.12 -6.27 -12.23
CA ALA A 232 4.60 -6.39 -13.60
C ALA A 232 4.53 -5.03 -14.34
N ASP A 233 3.44 -4.28 -14.17
CA ASP A 233 3.28 -2.96 -14.79
C ASP A 233 4.30 -1.94 -14.27
N HIS A 234 4.55 -1.92 -12.95
CA HIS A 234 5.54 -1.02 -12.34
C HIS A 234 6.97 -1.37 -12.76
N ILE A 235 7.28 -2.67 -12.85
CA ILE A 235 8.59 -3.15 -13.35
C ILE A 235 8.77 -2.76 -14.82
N GLN A 236 7.78 -3.01 -15.67
CA GLN A 236 7.86 -2.67 -17.09
C GLN A 236 8.01 -1.16 -17.31
N LYS A 237 7.29 -0.35 -16.54
CA LYS A 237 7.40 1.11 -16.51
C LYS A 237 8.83 1.54 -16.19
N GLU A 238 9.44 0.99 -15.13
CA GLU A 238 10.82 1.36 -14.78
C GLU A 238 11.87 0.80 -15.75
N LEU A 239 11.70 -0.40 -16.30
CA LEU A 239 12.58 -0.93 -17.34
C LEU A 239 12.63 0.00 -18.57
N ASN A 240 11.50 0.64 -18.89
CA ASN A 240 11.44 1.61 -19.99
C ASN A 240 12.27 2.89 -19.72
N MET A 241 12.60 3.18 -18.46
CA MET A 241 13.43 4.31 -18.05
C MET A 241 14.95 4.02 -18.16
N PHE A 242 15.35 2.76 -18.35
CA PHE A 242 16.75 2.42 -18.67
C PHE A 242 17.06 2.73 -20.15
N PRO A 243 18.34 3.03 -20.49
CA PRO A 243 18.78 3.14 -21.87
C PRO A 243 18.39 1.91 -22.69
N ALA A 244 17.90 2.13 -23.91
CA ALA A 244 17.34 1.07 -24.75
C ALA A 244 18.35 -0.06 -25.05
N ASP A 245 19.62 0.29 -25.21
CA ASP A 245 20.74 -0.63 -25.42
C ASP A 245 21.14 -1.42 -24.17
N LYS A 246 20.76 -0.96 -22.98
CA LYS A 246 21.05 -1.61 -21.69
C LYS A 246 19.86 -2.38 -21.12
N ARG A 247 18.63 -2.06 -21.55
CA ARG A 247 17.37 -2.59 -20.99
C ARG A 247 17.32 -4.12 -20.91
N GLY A 248 17.85 -4.82 -21.92
CA GLY A 248 17.89 -6.29 -21.94
C GLY A 248 18.87 -6.91 -20.93
N ASP A 249 19.86 -6.16 -20.45
CA ASP A 249 20.87 -6.64 -19.48
C ASP A 249 20.53 -6.23 -18.02
N VAL A 250 19.45 -5.48 -17.81
CA VAL A 250 19.02 -5.07 -16.46
C VAL A 250 18.73 -6.32 -15.63
N VAL A 251 19.36 -6.41 -14.45
CA VAL A 251 19.10 -7.44 -13.46
C VAL A 251 18.00 -6.96 -12.52
N ILE A 252 16.90 -7.71 -12.43
CA ILE A 252 15.81 -7.42 -11.51
C ILE A 252 16.13 -8.06 -10.14
N LEU A 253 16.28 -7.22 -9.12
CA LEU A 253 16.44 -7.65 -7.74
C LEU A 253 15.14 -7.42 -6.98
N PHE A 254 14.39 -8.49 -6.77
CA PHE A 254 13.26 -8.49 -5.86
C PHE A 254 13.81 -8.45 -4.43
N SER A 255 13.61 -7.32 -3.74
CA SER A 255 14.08 -7.09 -2.38
C SER A 255 12.89 -7.23 -1.42
N ALA A 256 13.00 -8.19 -0.50
CA ALA A 256 12.03 -8.42 0.57
C ALA A 256 12.71 -8.27 1.94
N HIS A 257 11.98 -7.88 2.98
CA HIS A 257 12.57 -7.78 4.33
C HIS A 257 13.04 -9.16 4.78
N SER A 258 14.26 -9.26 5.32
CA SER A 258 14.83 -10.54 5.76
C SER A 258 14.16 -11.05 7.06
N LEU A 259 14.36 -12.32 7.36
CA LEU A 259 13.97 -12.93 8.64
C LEU A 259 15.18 -13.55 9.35
N PRO A 260 15.23 -13.53 10.68
CA PRO A 260 16.22 -14.31 11.43
C PRO A 260 16.12 -15.79 11.05
N MET A 261 17.25 -16.49 10.93
CA MET A 261 17.23 -17.91 10.56
C MET A 261 16.50 -18.78 11.58
N SER A 262 16.43 -18.37 12.86
CA SER A 262 15.62 -19.06 13.86
C SER A 262 14.11 -19.02 13.54
N VAL A 263 13.63 -17.94 12.91
CA VAL A 263 12.25 -17.79 12.44
C VAL A 263 12.02 -18.61 11.17
N VAL A 264 12.97 -18.61 10.24
CA VAL A 264 12.88 -19.44 9.04
C VAL A 264 12.87 -20.93 9.40
N ASN A 265 13.79 -21.37 10.26
CA ASN A 265 13.97 -22.78 10.62
C ASN A 265 12.83 -23.34 11.48
N ARG A 266 11.98 -22.50 12.09
CA ARG A 266 10.74 -22.95 12.76
C ARG A 266 9.57 -23.16 11.79
N GLY A 267 9.75 -22.91 10.48
CA GLY A 267 8.74 -23.16 9.46
C GLY A 267 7.92 -21.93 9.03
N ASP A 268 8.45 -20.70 9.20
CA ASP A 268 7.73 -19.50 8.75
C ASP A 268 7.49 -19.55 7.22
N PRO A 269 6.25 -19.39 6.72
CA PRO A 269 5.92 -19.60 5.31
C PRO A 269 6.36 -18.44 4.41
N TYR A 270 6.70 -17.29 4.99
CA TYR A 270 7.03 -16.06 4.28
C TYR A 270 8.06 -16.25 3.14
N PRO A 271 9.20 -16.95 3.31
CA PRO A 271 10.16 -17.09 2.22
C PRO A 271 9.59 -17.79 0.99
N GLN A 272 8.72 -18.79 1.21
CA GLN A 272 8.09 -19.56 0.14
C GLN A 272 7.00 -18.73 -0.56
N GLU A 273 6.22 -17.97 0.18
CA GLU A 273 5.18 -17.09 -0.39
C GLU A 273 5.76 -15.90 -1.17
N VAL A 274 6.87 -15.32 -0.69
CA VAL A 274 7.62 -14.30 -1.44
C VAL A 274 8.18 -14.91 -2.73
N GLY A 275 8.77 -16.11 -2.65
CA GLY A 275 9.22 -16.85 -3.83
C GLY A 275 8.10 -17.09 -4.85
N ALA A 276 6.90 -17.46 -4.38
CA ALA A 276 5.73 -17.65 -5.24
C ALA A 276 5.28 -16.34 -5.91
N THR A 277 5.29 -15.23 -5.17
CA THR A 277 4.97 -13.89 -5.71
C THR A 277 5.96 -13.52 -6.83
N VAL A 278 7.26 -13.64 -6.55
CA VAL A 278 8.34 -13.35 -7.52
C VAL A 278 8.18 -14.20 -8.78
N GLN A 279 7.94 -15.50 -8.61
CA GLN A 279 7.76 -16.43 -9.73
C GLN A 279 6.59 -16.00 -10.62
N LYS A 280 5.44 -15.65 -10.03
CA LYS A 280 4.25 -15.21 -10.78
C LYS A 280 4.47 -13.87 -11.50
N VAL A 281 5.19 -12.94 -10.89
CA VAL A 281 5.58 -11.69 -11.56
C VAL A 281 6.48 -11.97 -12.76
N MET A 282 7.49 -12.83 -12.62
CA MET A 282 8.40 -13.16 -13.72
C MET A 282 7.72 -13.95 -14.85
N GLU A 283 6.78 -14.84 -14.53
CA GLU A 283 5.91 -15.49 -15.51
C GLU A 283 5.10 -14.45 -16.30
N ARG A 284 4.52 -13.46 -15.61
CA ARG A 284 3.75 -12.38 -16.25
C ARG A 284 4.59 -11.50 -17.16
N LEU A 285 5.86 -11.26 -16.79
CA LEU A 285 6.84 -10.53 -17.59
C LEU A 285 7.46 -11.36 -18.73
N GLY A 286 7.08 -12.63 -18.87
CA GLY A 286 7.64 -13.51 -19.90
C GLY A 286 9.15 -13.74 -19.76
N TYR A 287 9.68 -13.65 -18.53
CA TYR A 287 11.12 -13.75 -18.23
C TYR A 287 12.01 -12.85 -19.09
N SER A 288 11.55 -11.63 -19.38
CA SER A 288 12.28 -10.66 -20.24
C SER A 288 13.68 -10.30 -19.74
N ASN A 289 13.95 -10.47 -18.44
CA ASN A 289 15.17 -10.06 -17.77
C ASN A 289 15.62 -11.11 -16.74
N PRO A 290 16.93 -11.23 -16.47
CA PRO A 290 17.43 -12.05 -15.37
C PRO A 290 16.98 -11.46 -14.02
N TYR A 291 16.68 -12.33 -13.06
CA TYR A 291 16.23 -11.90 -11.74
C TYR A 291 16.83 -12.71 -10.58
N ARG A 292 16.80 -12.12 -9.39
CA ARG A 292 17.04 -12.78 -8.11
C ARG A 292 16.11 -12.23 -7.03
N LEU A 293 15.71 -13.11 -6.12
CA LEU A 293 15.14 -12.74 -4.83
C LEU A 293 16.27 -12.56 -3.83
N VAL A 294 16.30 -11.41 -3.17
CA VAL A 294 17.29 -10.99 -2.18
C VAL A 294 16.59 -10.41 -0.96
N TRP A 295 17.32 -10.32 0.16
CA TRP A 295 16.72 -9.96 1.45
C TRP A 295 17.41 -8.75 2.09
N GLN A 296 16.65 -7.73 2.45
CA GLN A 296 17.16 -6.47 3.01
C GLN A 296 17.02 -6.38 4.54
N SER A 297 17.56 -5.30 5.09
CA SER A 297 17.32 -4.85 6.47
C SER A 297 17.74 -5.84 7.56
N LYS A 298 18.82 -6.60 7.37
CA LYS A 298 19.43 -7.41 8.44
C LYS A 298 19.81 -6.52 9.62
N VAL A 299 19.37 -6.89 10.82
CA VAL A 299 19.72 -6.17 12.05
C VAL A 299 20.35 -7.07 13.11
N GLY A 300 21.46 -6.60 13.66
CA GLY A 300 22.19 -7.29 14.72
C GLY A 300 23.11 -8.41 14.21
N PRO A 301 23.76 -9.13 15.13
CA PRO A 301 24.84 -10.06 14.79
C PRO A 301 24.37 -11.48 14.44
N MET A 302 23.09 -11.80 14.68
CA MET A 302 22.55 -13.15 14.45
C MET A 302 22.52 -13.49 12.95
N PRO A 303 22.41 -14.79 12.57
CA PRO A 303 22.20 -15.18 11.18
C PRO A 303 20.79 -14.82 10.68
N TRP A 304 20.71 -14.27 9.46
CA TRP A 304 19.47 -13.91 8.77
C TRP A 304 19.41 -14.58 7.41
N LEU A 305 18.21 -14.68 6.85
CA LEU A 305 17.99 -15.20 5.51
C LEU A 305 18.72 -14.34 4.48
N GLY A 306 19.53 -14.99 3.66
CA GLY A 306 20.30 -14.38 2.57
C GLY A 306 19.89 -14.92 1.19
N PRO A 307 20.51 -14.41 0.12
CA PRO A 307 21.58 -13.40 0.10
C PRO A 307 21.07 -11.98 0.45
N HIS A 308 21.94 -11.14 1.02
CA HIS A 308 21.58 -9.78 1.42
C HIS A 308 21.57 -8.81 0.23
N THR A 309 20.64 -7.84 0.22
CA THR A 309 20.44 -6.93 -0.91
C THR A 309 21.70 -6.09 -1.21
N ASP A 310 22.35 -5.54 -0.18
CA ASP A 310 23.60 -4.79 -0.28
C ASP A 310 24.76 -5.64 -0.83
N GLU A 311 24.98 -6.82 -0.27
CA GLU A 311 26.01 -7.75 -0.72
C GLU A 311 25.76 -8.23 -2.16
N SER A 312 24.48 -8.40 -2.53
CA SER A 312 24.06 -8.80 -3.88
C SER A 312 24.33 -7.71 -4.91
N ILE A 313 24.01 -6.45 -4.59
CA ILE A 313 24.31 -5.29 -5.45
C ILE A 313 25.83 -5.23 -5.69
N LYS A 314 26.63 -5.22 -4.61
CA LYS A 314 28.10 -5.19 -4.69
C LYS A 314 28.64 -6.36 -5.51
N GLY A 315 28.16 -7.57 -5.24
CA GLY A 315 28.58 -8.79 -5.93
C GLY A 315 28.23 -8.79 -7.42
N LEU A 316 27.08 -8.25 -7.82
CA LEU A 316 26.68 -8.09 -9.21
C LEU A 316 27.58 -7.10 -9.93
N CYS A 317 27.88 -5.95 -9.32
CA CYS A 317 28.76 -4.94 -9.91
C CYS A 317 30.18 -5.46 -10.13
N GLN A 318 30.73 -6.19 -9.14
CA GLN A 318 32.03 -6.86 -9.26
C GLN A 318 32.07 -7.88 -10.41
N ARG A 319 30.91 -8.44 -10.80
CA ARG A 319 30.75 -9.38 -11.91
C ARG A 319 30.33 -8.69 -13.22
N GLY A 320 30.44 -7.37 -13.29
CA GLY A 320 30.15 -6.57 -14.49
C GLY A 320 28.67 -6.27 -14.72
N LYS A 321 27.76 -6.68 -13.83
CA LYS A 321 26.34 -6.34 -13.91
C LYS A 321 26.11 -4.98 -13.25
N LYS A 322 25.98 -3.95 -14.09
CA LYS A 322 25.93 -2.54 -13.67
C LYS A 322 24.58 -1.86 -13.89
N ASN A 323 23.57 -2.61 -14.33
CA ASN A 323 22.21 -2.12 -14.54
C ASN A 323 21.27 -2.94 -13.65
N ILE A 324 20.73 -2.33 -12.61
CA ILE A 324 19.99 -3.03 -11.55
C ILE A 324 18.64 -2.34 -11.32
N LEU A 325 17.56 -3.12 -11.33
CA LEU A 325 16.22 -2.67 -10.95
C LEU A 325 15.82 -3.33 -9.62
N LEU A 326 15.70 -2.53 -8.56
CA LEU A 326 15.21 -2.95 -7.25
C LEU A 326 13.69 -2.98 -7.25
N VAL A 327 13.10 -4.06 -6.73
CA VAL A 327 11.64 -4.23 -6.65
C VAL A 327 11.24 -4.53 -5.20
N PRO A 328 10.52 -3.63 -4.50
CA PRO A 328 9.99 -3.92 -3.17
C PRO A 328 8.80 -4.87 -3.28
N ILE A 329 9.06 -6.18 -3.15
CA ILE A 329 8.08 -7.22 -3.50
C ILE A 329 7.15 -7.63 -2.35
N ALA A 330 7.53 -7.32 -1.11
CA ALA A 330 6.87 -7.79 0.11
C ALA A 330 6.12 -6.70 0.89
N PHE A 331 6.03 -5.48 0.32
CA PHE A 331 5.30 -4.36 0.90
C PHE A 331 4.63 -3.55 -0.22
N THR A 332 3.45 -3.00 0.06
CA THR A 332 2.55 -2.44 -0.96
C THR A 332 2.58 -0.91 -1.03
N SER A 333 3.01 -0.23 0.02
CA SER A 333 3.16 1.24 0.04
C SER A 333 4.61 1.62 0.25
N ASP A 334 5.00 2.85 -0.09
CA ASP A 334 6.29 3.39 0.33
C ASP A 334 6.39 3.47 1.86
N HIS A 335 7.59 3.21 2.37
CA HIS A 335 7.94 3.21 3.80
C HIS A 335 9.46 3.41 3.93
N ILE A 336 9.99 3.38 5.16
CA ILE A 336 11.41 3.69 5.40
C ILE A 336 12.35 2.75 4.65
N GLU A 337 12.05 1.45 4.58
CA GLU A 337 12.85 0.49 3.84
C GLU A 337 12.89 0.77 2.32
N THR A 338 11.85 1.38 1.71
CA THR A 338 11.94 1.80 0.29
C THR A 338 12.62 3.16 0.12
N LEU A 339 12.11 4.18 0.80
CA LEU A 339 12.52 5.57 0.58
C LEU A 339 13.91 5.89 1.14
N TYR A 340 14.34 5.16 2.18
CA TYR A 340 15.66 5.35 2.78
C TYR A 340 16.62 4.24 2.36
N GLU A 341 16.31 2.97 2.64
CA GLU A 341 17.28 1.89 2.41
C GLU A 341 17.52 1.66 0.91
N LEU A 342 16.46 1.48 0.11
CA LEU A 342 16.64 1.28 -1.32
C LEU A 342 17.10 2.57 -2.03
N ASP A 343 16.42 3.70 -1.83
CA ASP A 343 16.65 4.92 -2.62
C ASP A 343 17.88 5.74 -2.20
N ILE A 344 18.30 5.67 -0.93
CA ILE A 344 19.44 6.45 -0.42
C ILE A 344 20.62 5.51 -0.12
N GLU A 345 20.44 4.55 0.78
CA GLU A 345 21.55 3.71 1.23
C GLU A 345 22.10 2.83 0.09
N TYR A 346 21.23 2.19 -0.68
CA TYR A 346 21.67 1.33 -1.77
C TYR A 346 21.86 2.09 -3.08
N ALA A 347 20.85 2.84 -3.52
CA ALA A 347 20.87 3.47 -4.83
C ALA A 347 21.78 4.70 -4.93
N GLN A 348 22.05 5.41 -3.84
CA GLN A 348 22.96 6.57 -3.87
C GLN A 348 24.33 6.25 -3.27
N VAL A 349 24.39 5.62 -2.10
CA VAL A 349 25.68 5.40 -1.43
C VAL A 349 26.39 4.18 -2.03
N LEU A 350 25.79 3.00 -1.90
CA LEU A 350 26.43 1.74 -2.33
C LEU A 350 26.66 1.68 -3.85
N ALA A 351 25.73 2.19 -4.64
CA ALA A 351 25.83 2.20 -6.09
C ALA A 351 27.02 3.03 -6.60
N ASN A 352 27.27 4.19 -5.97
CA ASN A 352 28.42 5.04 -6.27
C ASN A 352 29.73 4.36 -5.89
N GLU A 353 29.78 3.68 -4.74
CA GLU A 353 30.96 2.92 -4.30
C GLU A 353 31.28 1.73 -5.21
N CYS A 354 30.25 1.09 -5.78
CA CYS A 354 30.41 -0.13 -6.58
C CYS A 354 30.53 0.14 -8.10
N GLY A 355 30.43 1.40 -8.55
CA GLY A 355 30.50 1.75 -9.96
C GLY A 355 29.32 1.25 -10.79
N VAL A 356 28.11 1.30 -10.21
CA VAL A 356 26.85 1.02 -10.91
C VAL A 356 26.63 2.07 -12.01
N GLU A 357 26.22 1.63 -13.21
CA GLU A 357 25.86 2.53 -14.31
C GLU A 357 24.45 3.08 -14.11
N ASN A 358 23.49 2.19 -13.84
CA ASN A 358 22.12 2.56 -13.58
C ASN A 358 21.53 1.68 -12.46
N ILE A 359 21.06 2.31 -11.39
CA ILE A 359 20.22 1.67 -10.38
C ILE A 359 18.91 2.42 -10.29
N ARG A 360 17.81 1.67 -10.33
CA ARG A 360 16.46 2.22 -10.23
C ARG A 360 15.66 1.35 -9.28
N ARG A 361 14.57 1.90 -8.76
CA ARG A 361 13.61 1.17 -7.94
C ARG A 361 12.24 1.27 -8.61
N SER A 362 11.51 0.16 -8.69
CA SER A 362 10.10 0.20 -9.09
C SER A 362 9.27 0.94 -8.07
N GLU A 363 8.31 1.74 -8.55
CA GLU A 363 7.35 2.42 -7.71
C GLU A 363 6.62 1.41 -6.80
N SER A 364 6.41 1.77 -5.53
CA SER A 364 5.53 1.00 -4.64
C SER A 364 4.09 1.03 -5.19
N LEU A 365 3.23 0.09 -4.79
CA LEU A 365 1.87 0.00 -5.34
C LEU A 365 1.03 1.24 -5.00
N ASN A 366 1.23 1.82 -3.80
CA ASN A 366 0.72 3.13 -3.39
C ASN A 366 -0.76 3.32 -3.80
N GLY A 367 -1.08 4.42 -4.48
CA GLY A 367 -2.42 4.75 -4.94
C GLY A 367 -2.80 4.17 -6.31
N ASN A 368 -2.13 3.12 -6.80
CA ASN A 368 -2.48 2.50 -8.07
C ASN A 368 -3.96 2.02 -8.03
N PRO A 369 -4.86 2.52 -8.91
CA PRO A 369 -6.27 2.13 -8.88
C PRO A 369 -6.52 0.63 -9.08
N LEU A 370 -5.63 -0.05 -9.82
CA LEU A 370 -5.69 -1.50 -9.99
C LEU A 370 -5.41 -2.24 -8.68
N PHE A 371 -4.60 -1.64 -7.79
CA PHE A 371 -4.37 -2.18 -6.47
C PHE A 371 -5.58 -2.01 -5.55
N SER A 372 -6.30 -0.88 -5.60
CA SER A 372 -7.60 -0.77 -4.89
C SER A 372 -8.61 -1.82 -5.39
N LYS A 373 -8.61 -2.14 -6.69
CA LYS A 373 -9.42 -3.23 -7.25
C LYS A 373 -8.97 -4.62 -6.74
N CYS A 374 -7.66 -4.84 -6.58
CA CYS A 374 -7.11 -6.05 -5.95
C CYS A 374 -7.68 -6.22 -4.53
N LEU A 375 -7.61 -5.17 -3.71
CA LEU A 375 -8.12 -5.20 -2.32
C LEU A 375 -9.64 -5.45 -2.28
N TYR A 376 -10.39 -4.84 -3.19
CA TYR A 376 -11.82 -5.12 -3.34
C TYR A 376 -12.08 -6.61 -3.61
N GLN A 377 -11.37 -7.23 -4.57
CA GLN A 377 -11.60 -8.62 -4.94
C GLN A 377 -11.38 -9.54 -3.74
N GLU A 378 -10.24 -9.40 -3.06
CA GLU A 378 -9.93 -10.14 -1.82
C GLU A 378 -11.01 -9.95 -0.75
N ALA A 379 -11.41 -8.71 -0.47
CA ALA A 379 -12.43 -8.41 0.54
C ALA A 379 -13.85 -8.90 0.18
N SER A 380 -14.11 -9.15 -1.11
CA SER A 380 -15.40 -9.60 -1.62
C SER A 380 -15.58 -11.12 -1.65
N GLU A 381 -14.49 -11.89 -1.56
CA GLU A 381 -14.57 -13.35 -1.62
C GLU A 381 -15.33 -13.95 -0.41
N PRO A 382 -15.98 -15.12 -0.56
CA PRO A 382 -16.59 -15.82 0.55
C PRO A 382 -15.52 -16.20 1.58
N LEU A 383 -15.52 -15.54 2.75
CA LEU A 383 -14.51 -15.78 3.78
C LEU A 383 -14.92 -16.86 4.78
N VAL A 384 -13.92 -17.56 5.31
CA VAL A 384 -14.08 -18.49 6.43
C VAL A 384 -14.26 -17.69 7.73
N TYR A 385 -15.32 -17.98 8.49
CA TYR A 385 -15.56 -17.35 9.79
C TYR A 385 -14.58 -17.88 10.85
N CYS A 386 -14.14 -16.98 11.74
CA CYS A 386 -13.18 -17.30 12.79
C CYS A 386 -13.74 -16.89 14.17
N GLU A 387 -13.60 -17.79 15.15
CA GLU A 387 -13.96 -17.49 16.54
C GLU A 387 -12.72 -16.96 17.28
N PHE A 388 -12.66 -15.65 17.54
CA PHE A 388 -11.70 -15.06 18.47
C PHE A 388 -12.25 -15.18 19.90
N CYS A 389 -12.13 -16.37 20.50
CA CYS A 389 -12.58 -16.65 21.87
C CYS A 389 -11.45 -17.31 22.68
N ALA A 390 -11.42 -17.04 24.00
CA ALA A 390 -10.41 -17.50 24.97
C ALA A 390 -10.16 -19.03 24.99
N THR A 391 -11.12 -19.85 24.55
CA THR A 391 -11.04 -21.32 24.67
C THR A 391 -10.73 -22.08 23.38
N LYS A 392 -10.74 -21.46 22.19
CA LYS A 392 -10.63 -22.17 20.90
C LYS A 392 -9.60 -21.61 19.90
N SER A 393 -9.10 -20.40 20.09
CA SER A 393 -8.21 -19.72 19.14
C SER A 393 -6.77 -20.26 19.12
N GLU A 394 -6.30 -20.87 20.21
CA GLU A 394 -4.92 -21.36 20.32
C GLU A 394 -4.61 -22.47 19.29
N ALA A 395 -5.61 -23.30 18.96
CA ALA A 395 -5.50 -24.34 17.94
C ALA A 395 -5.48 -23.77 16.50
N MET A 396 -6.20 -22.67 16.25
CA MET A 396 -6.19 -21.98 14.96
C MET A 396 -4.85 -21.26 14.73
N MET A 397 -4.35 -20.53 15.73
CA MET A 397 -3.06 -19.83 15.63
C MET A 397 -1.87 -20.80 15.54
N ARG A 398 -1.95 -21.99 16.14
CA ARG A 398 -0.96 -23.05 15.92
C ARG A 398 -0.97 -23.56 14.48
N ARG A 399 -2.15 -23.78 13.87
CA ARG A 399 -2.27 -24.23 12.46
C ARG A 399 -1.82 -23.23 11.40
N ILE A 400 -1.79 -21.93 11.72
CA ILE A 400 -1.38 -20.88 10.77
C ILE A 400 0.13 -20.64 10.84
N CYS A 401 0.76 -20.93 12.00
CA CYS A 401 2.19 -20.73 12.26
C CYS A 401 3.06 -21.99 12.09
N THR A 402 2.45 -23.17 11.92
CA THR A 402 3.12 -24.46 11.61
C THR A 402 2.50 -25.04 10.36
#